data_AF-A0AA38CXH7-F1
#
_entry.id   AF-A0AA38CXH7-F1
#
_cell.length_a   1.000
_cell.length_b   1.000
_cell.length_c   1.000
_cell.angle_alpha   90.00
_cell.angle_beta   90.00
_cell.angle_gamma   90.00
#
_symmetry.space_group_name_H-M   'P 1'
#
loop_
_entity.id
_entity.type
_entity.pdbx_description
1 polymer ?
#
loop_
_entity_poly.entity_id
_entity_poly.type
_entity_poly.pdbx_seq_one_letter_code
_entity_poly.pdbx_strand_id
1 'polypeptide(L)'
;MAFQNPDEQTIQHYLKTAKNIAVVGLSNNTERTSYQVSKVVQKHGYNIFPVNPKLAGQEILGEKVYARLQDVPVSIDIVDIFRRSEFLPDVADDFLETDAKVFGLSWELKTKKQQKNYKMLDVMTS
;
A
#
# COMPACT_ATOMS: atom_id res chain seq x y z
N MET A 1 21.36 15.25 -3.77
CA MET A 1 21.75 13.89 -3.37
C MET A 1 20.78 12.91 -4.02
N ALA A 2 21.26 11.80 -4.57
CA ALA A 2 20.38 10.73 -5.03
C ALA A 2 19.84 9.99 -3.81
N PHE A 3 18.53 9.78 -3.74
CA PHE A 3 17.93 8.89 -2.75
C PHE A 3 18.44 7.47 -3.00
N GLN A 4 18.92 6.80 -1.96
CA GLN A 4 19.39 5.43 -2.02
C GLN A 4 18.46 4.57 -1.19
N ASN A 5 17.87 3.54 -1.81
CA ASN A 5 17.09 2.55 -1.07
C ASN A 5 17.97 1.83 -0.05
N PRO A 6 17.42 1.44 1.12
CA PRO A 6 18.10 0.53 2.03
C PRO A 6 18.48 -0.78 1.36
N ASP A 7 19.40 -1.52 1.96
CA ASP A 7 19.75 -2.85 1.49
C ASP A 7 18.55 -3.81 1.59
N GLU A 8 18.65 -4.95 0.89
CA GLU A 8 17.57 -5.93 0.81
C GLU A 8 17.18 -6.53 2.17
N GLN A 9 18.12 -6.73 3.09
CA GLN A 9 17.82 -7.29 4.40
C GLN A 9 17.02 -6.29 5.24
N THR A 10 17.38 -5.01 5.17
CA THR A 10 16.66 -3.93 5.83
C THR A 10 15.22 -3.80 5.28
N ILE A 11 15.05 -3.86 3.96
CA ILE A 11 13.71 -3.85 3.34
C ILE A 11 12.90 -5.07 3.81
N GLN A 12 13.46 -6.27 3.77
CA GLN A 12 12.77 -7.47 4.23
C GLN A 12 12.39 -7.39 5.71
N HIS A 13 13.25 -6.80 6.55
CA HIS A 13 12.96 -6.58 7.95
C HIS A 13 11.74 -5.67 8.13
N TYR A 14 11.70 -4.51 7.46
CA TYR A 14 10.55 -3.61 7.51
C TYR A 14 9.25 -4.27 7.04
N LEU A 15 9.31 -5.07 5.97
CA LEU A 15 8.13 -5.75 5.45
C LEU A 15 7.60 -6.83 6.41
N LYS A 16 8.49 -7.55 7.10
CA LYS A 16 8.12 -8.62 8.05
C LYS A 16 7.63 -8.11 9.39
N THR A 17 8.08 -6.92 9.81
CA THR A 17 7.66 -6.32 11.09
C THR A 17 6.45 -5.40 10.94
N ALA A 18 6.12 -4.99 9.72
CA ALA A 18 4.95 -4.17 9.43
C ALA A 18 3.65 -4.88 9.82
N LYS A 19 2.67 -4.09 10.28
CA LYS A 19 1.33 -4.56 10.63
C LYS A 19 0.23 -3.74 9.96
N ASN A 20 0.42 -2.43 9.85
CA ASN A 20 -0.56 -1.48 9.36
C ASN A 20 -0.18 -0.97 7.97
N ILE A 21 -1.03 -1.23 6.99
CA ILE A 21 -0.78 -0.89 5.58
C ILE A 21 -1.86 0.07 5.09
N ALA A 22 -1.48 1.29 4.72
CA ALA A 22 -2.36 2.17 3.99
C ALA A 22 -2.36 1.81 2.51
N VAL A 23 -3.53 1.53 1.93
CA VAL A 23 -3.65 1.18 0.50
C VAL A 23 -4.27 2.34 -0.26
N VAL A 24 -3.41 3.12 -0.91
CA VAL A 24 -3.80 4.34 -1.63
C VAL A 24 -4.30 3.99 -3.02
N GLY A 25 -5.56 4.32 -3.29
CA GLY A 25 -6.25 3.94 -4.52
C GLY A 25 -6.90 2.56 -4.46
N LEU A 26 -7.20 2.03 -3.26
CA LEU A 26 -7.98 0.81 -3.14
C LEU A 26 -9.34 0.96 -3.83
N SER A 27 -9.67 0.03 -4.73
CA SER A 27 -10.92 -0.01 -5.46
C SER A 27 -11.86 -1.03 -4.82
N ASN A 28 -13.16 -0.76 -4.86
CA ASN A 28 -14.21 -1.74 -4.51
C ASN A 28 -14.50 -2.75 -5.64
N ASN A 29 -13.90 -2.59 -6.81
CA ASN A 29 -14.02 -3.55 -7.90
C ASN A 29 -13.09 -4.75 -7.65
N THR A 30 -13.68 -5.93 -7.50
CA THR A 30 -13.02 -7.20 -7.16
C THR A 30 -12.04 -7.70 -8.23
N GLU A 31 -12.16 -7.23 -9.46
CA GLU A 31 -11.25 -7.53 -10.57
C GLU A 31 -9.99 -6.66 -10.54
N ARG A 32 -10.00 -5.55 -9.78
CA ARG A 32 -8.84 -4.67 -9.69
C ARG A 32 -7.78 -5.29 -8.80
N THR A 33 -6.53 -5.15 -9.25
CA THR A 33 -5.36 -5.67 -8.55
C THR A 33 -5.24 -5.13 -7.13
N SER A 34 -5.59 -3.86 -6.90
CA SER A 34 -5.60 -3.28 -5.55
C SER A 34 -6.50 -4.06 -4.59
N TYR A 35 -7.69 -4.46 -5.05
CA TYR A 35 -8.61 -5.28 -4.25
C TYR A 35 -8.03 -6.67 -3.98
N GLN A 36 -7.53 -7.34 -5.03
CA GLN A 36 -6.99 -8.69 -4.93
C GLN A 36 -5.78 -8.77 -3.99
N VAL A 37 -4.82 -7.85 -4.14
CA VAL A 37 -3.62 -7.78 -3.30
C VAL A 37 -4.01 -7.46 -1.85
N SER A 38 -4.86 -6.45 -1.63
CA SER A 38 -5.31 -6.08 -0.28
C SER A 38 -6.00 -7.23 0.44
N LYS A 39 -6.84 -7.99 -0.27
CA LYS A 39 -7.50 -9.18 0.28
C LYS A 39 -6.49 -10.27 0.66
N VAL A 40 -5.42 -10.44 -0.10
CA VAL A 40 -4.38 -11.42 0.20
C VAL A 40 -3.59 -11.01 1.44
N VAL A 41 -3.12 -9.77 1.53
CA VAL A 41 -2.37 -9.32 2.73
C VAL A 41 -3.25 -9.32 3.97
N GLN A 42 -4.52 -8.92 3.88
CA GLN A 42 -5.45 -8.99 5.01
C GLN A 42 -5.62 -10.43 5.51
N LYS A 43 -5.71 -11.42 4.60
CA LYS A 43 -5.78 -12.85 4.97
C LYS A 43 -4.51 -13.36 5.67
N HIS A 44 -3.36 -12.76 5.42
CA HIS A 44 -2.10 -13.09 6.10
C HIS A 44 -1.93 -12.31 7.42
N GLY A 45 -2.99 -11.62 7.87
CA GLY A 45 -3.06 -10.98 9.19
C GLY A 45 -2.54 -9.55 9.23
N TYR A 46 -2.32 -8.89 8.08
CA TYR A 46 -2.04 -7.45 8.05
C TYR A 46 -3.33 -6.65 8.19
N ASN A 47 -3.26 -5.50 8.87
CA ASN A 47 -4.34 -4.53 8.92
C ASN A 47 -4.25 -3.65 7.68
N ILE A 48 -5.35 -3.52 6.94
CA ILE A 48 -5.39 -2.65 5.75
C ILE A 48 -6.24 -1.41 6.04
N PHE A 49 -5.77 -0.27 5.57
CA PHE A 49 -6.44 1.03 5.72
C PHE A 49 -6.67 1.60 4.31
N PRO A 50 -7.87 1.42 3.74
CA PRO A 50 -8.18 1.92 2.41
C PRO A 50 -8.13 3.45 2.34
N VAL A 51 -7.36 4.01 1.42
CA VAL A 51 -7.32 5.46 1.18
C VAL A 51 -7.77 5.75 -0.25
N ASN A 52 -8.97 6.31 -0.40
CA ASN A 52 -9.53 6.68 -1.69
C ASN A 52 -10.57 7.81 -1.54
N PRO A 53 -10.25 9.06 -1.91
CA PRO A 53 -11.18 10.20 -1.81
C PRO A 53 -12.55 9.96 -2.47
N LYS A 54 -12.59 9.18 -3.56
CA LYS A 54 -13.83 8.94 -4.31
C LYS A 54 -14.79 7.98 -3.63
N LEU A 55 -14.28 7.18 -2.69
CA LEU A 55 -15.03 6.15 -1.98
C LEU A 55 -15.04 6.40 -0.47
N ALA A 56 -14.59 7.57 -0.01
CA ALA A 56 -14.49 7.91 1.40
C ALA A 56 -15.83 7.73 2.13
N GLY A 57 -15.78 7.12 3.32
CA GLY A 57 -16.95 6.78 4.12
C GLY A 57 -17.65 5.48 3.72
N GLN A 58 -17.25 4.84 2.62
CA GLN A 58 -17.70 3.49 2.27
C GLN A 58 -16.86 2.43 3.01
N GLU A 59 -17.22 1.17 2.79
CA GLU A 59 -16.51 0.01 3.31
C GLU A 59 -15.96 -0.85 2.15
N ILE A 60 -14.70 -1.26 2.26
CA ILE A 60 -14.06 -2.20 1.32
C ILE A 60 -13.34 -3.24 2.15
N LEU A 61 -13.59 -4.53 1.88
CA LEU A 61 -12.98 -5.64 2.61
C LEU A 61 -13.20 -5.59 4.15
N GLY A 62 -14.34 -5.06 4.59
CA GLY A 62 -14.63 -4.90 6.02
C GLY A 62 -14.06 -3.64 6.65
N GLU A 63 -13.31 -2.83 5.90
CA GLU A 63 -12.58 -1.68 6.42
C GLU A 63 -13.14 -0.36 5.89
N LYS A 64 -13.19 0.65 6.77
CA LYS A 64 -13.62 2.00 6.43
C LYS A 64 -12.65 2.63 5.44
N VAL A 65 -13.18 3.25 4.39
CA VAL A 65 -12.39 4.02 3.42
C VAL A 65 -12.18 5.45 3.90
N TYR A 66 -10.92 5.87 3.95
CA TYR A 66 -10.49 7.22 4.30
C TYR A 66 -10.28 8.06 3.04
N ALA A 67 -10.49 9.37 3.16
CA ALA A 67 -10.26 10.29 2.05
C ALA A 67 -8.76 10.53 1.84
N ARG A 68 -8.00 10.72 2.93
CA ARG A 68 -6.57 11.01 2.92
C ARG A 68 -5.82 10.07 3.85
N LEU A 69 -4.51 9.99 3.67
CA LEU A 69 -3.61 9.20 4.53
C LEU A 69 -3.66 9.67 5.99
N GLN A 70 -3.72 10.98 6.21
CA GLN A 70 -3.75 11.62 7.53
C GLN A 70 -5.05 11.38 8.30
N ASP A 71 -6.12 10.94 7.61
CA ASP A 71 -7.39 10.67 8.26
C ASP A 71 -7.39 9.28 8.93
N VAL A 72 -6.35 8.46 8.71
CA VAL A 72 -6.22 7.14 9.32
C VAL A 72 -5.82 7.29 10.80
N PRO A 73 -6.61 6.76 11.76
CA PRO A 73 -6.44 7.03 13.19
C PRO A 73 -5.35 6.17 13.86
N VAL A 74 -4.50 5.51 13.06
CA VAL A 74 -3.43 4.63 13.54
C VAL A 74 -2.14 4.94 12.79
N SER A 75 -1.00 4.62 13.40
CA SER A 75 0.30 4.71 12.74
C SER A 75 0.39 3.70 11.59
N ILE A 76 0.89 4.15 10.44
CA ILE A 76 1.05 3.36 9.22
C ILE A 76 2.51 2.94 9.08
N ASP A 77 2.75 1.67 8.78
CA ASP A 77 4.11 1.13 8.56
C ASP A 77 4.48 1.17 7.07
N ILE A 78 3.49 0.89 6.21
CA ILE A 78 3.64 0.77 4.76
C ILE A 78 2.53 1.58 4.06
N VAL A 79 2.92 2.40 3.09
CA VAL A 79 1.99 3.02 2.14
C VAL A 79 2.12 2.30 0.79
N ASP A 80 1.08 1.56 0.38
CA ASP A 80 1.02 0.83 -0.88
C ASP A 80 0.13 1.53 -1.90
N ILE A 81 0.68 1.86 -3.08
CA ILE A 81 0.07 2.82 -4.01
C ILE A 81 -0.35 2.14 -5.31
N PHE A 82 -1.66 2.23 -5.58
CA PHE A 82 -2.31 1.79 -6.81
C PHE A 82 -2.87 2.96 -7.64
N ARG A 83 -2.40 4.20 -7.40
CA ARG A 83 -2.76 5.39 -8.19
C ARG A 83 -1.82 5.59 -9.38
N ARG A 84 -2.28 6.37 -10.35
CA ARG A 84 -1.46 6.81 -11.50
C ARG A 84 -0.29 7.68 -11.03
N SER A 85 0.82 7.59 -11.76
CA SER A 85 2.08 8.26 -11.45
C SER A 85 1.97 9.78 -11.28
N GLU A 86 1.06 10.41 -12.03
CA GLU A 86 0.77 11.86 -11.95
C GLU A 86 0.33 12.32 -10.56
N PHE A 87 -0.19 11.42 -9.72
CA PHE A 87 -0.61 11.72 -8.36
C PHE A 87 0.40 11.31 -7.29
N LEU A 88 1.57 10.77 -7.67
CA LEU A 88 2.59 10.34 -6.72
C LEU A 88 3.23 11.47 -5.93
N PRO A 89 3.45 12.69 -6.48
CA PRO A 89 3.96 13.81 -5.68
C PRO A 89 3.07 14.07 -4.46
N ASP A 90 1.76 14.16 -4.65
CA ASP A 90 0.82 14.39 -3.54
C ASP A 90 0.86 13.25 -2.51
N VAL A 91 0.96 11.97 -2.94
CA VAL A 91 1.07 10.85 -1.99
C VAL A 91 2.42 10.87 -1.27
N ALA A 92 3.48 11.32 -1.92
CA ALA A 92 4.80 11.41 -1.32
C ALA A 92 4.83 12.48 -0.23
N ASP A 93 4.22 13.64 -0.48
CA ASP A 93 4.05 14.68 0.54
C ASP A 93 3.22 14.16 1.71
N ASP A 94 2.10 13.48 1.45
CA ASP A 94 1.30 12.84 2.48
C ASP A 94 2.08 11.78 3.27
N PHE A 95 2.89 10.98 2.60
CA PHE A 95 3.72 9.93 3.20
C PHE A 95 4.75 10.49 4.17
N LEU A 96 5.35 11.64 3.84
CA LEU A 96 6.34 12.31 4.70
C LEU A 96 5.75 12.77 6.03
N GLU A 97 4.43 12.90 6.12
CA GLU A 97 3.71 13.23 7.36
C GLU A 97 3.33 11.98 8.19
N THR A 98 3.66 10.78 7.71
CA THR A 98 3.39 9.51 8.40
C THR A 98 4.65 8.92 9.03
N ASP A 99 4.47 7.93 9.91
CA ASP A 99 5.60 7.16 10.47
C ASP A 99 6.16 6.09 9.52
N ALA A 100 5.49 5.89 8.38
CA ALA A 100 5.73 4.79 7.47
C ALA A 100 7.18 4.78 6.95
N LYS A 101 7.75 3.58 6.88
CA LYS A 101 9.13 3.38 6.42
C LYS A 101 9.20 2.91 4.98
N VAL A 102 8.08 2.47 4.43
CA VAL A 102 7.99 1.90 3.08
C VAL A 102 6.97 2.66 2.25
N PHE A 103 7.44 3.25 1.15
CA PHE A 103 6.62 3.85 0.10
C PHE A 103 6.59 2.91 -1.11
N GLY A 104 5.56 2.09 -1.22
CA GLY A 104 5.40 1.03 -2.21
C GLY A 104 4.64 1.47 -3.45
N LEU A 105 5.20 1.22 -4.64
CA LEU A 105 4.56 1.49 -5.93
C LEU A 105 4.10 0.16 -6.55
N SER A 106 2.85 -0.21 -6.32
CA SER A 106 2.26 -1.46 -6.86
C SER A 106 1.53 -1.28 -8.20
N TRP A 107 1.41 -0.04 -8.69
CA TRP A 107 0.71 0.30 -9.94
C TRP A 107 1.41 -0.20 -11.23
N GLU A 108 2.72 -0.47 -11.22
CA GLU A 108 3.50 -0.53 -12.47
C GLU A 108 3.58 -1.91 -13.15
N LEU A 109 2.52 -2.71 -13.11
CA LEU A 109 2.50 -4.04 -13.72
C LEU A 109 1.63 -4.08 -14.97
N LYS A 110 2.18 -3.59 -16.10
CA LYS A 110 1.51 -3.65 -17.41
C LYS A 110 1.57 -5.04 -18.06
N THR A 111 2.33 -5.99 -17.50
CA THR A 111 2.57 -7.30 -18.15
C THR A 111 2.49 -8.49 -17.18
N LYS A 112 2.03 -9.65 -17.70
CA LYS A 112 1.99 -10.95 -16.97
C LYS A 112 3.34 -11.39 -16.39
N LYS A 113 4.46 -10.88 -16.93
CA LYS A 113 5.82 -11.21 -16.48
C LYS A 113 6.22 -10.45 -15.20
N GLN A 114 5.63 -9.28 -14.96
CA GLN A 114 5.94 -8.44 -13.80
C GLN A 114 5.00 -8.74 -12.61
N GLN A 115 3.84 -9.37 -12.84
CA GLN A 115 3.03 -9.99 -11.77
C GLN A 115 3.79 -11.03 -10.93
N LYS A 116 4.85 -11.63 -11.48
CA LYS A 116 5.77 -12.52 -10.75
C LYS A 116 6.73 -11.79 -9.79
N ASN A 117 6.73 -10.46 -9.76
CA ASN A 117 7.66 -9.63 -8.99
C ASN A 117 6.96 -8.81 -7.90
N TYR A 118 5.87 -9.30 -7.32
CA TYR A 118 5.40 -8.72 -6.06
C TYR A 118 6.36 -9.12 -4.93
N LYS A 119 7.62 -8.70 -4.98
CA LYS A 119 8.63 -8.98 -3.96
C LYS A 119 8.14 -8.54 -2.57
N MET A 120 7.37 -7.45 -2.53
CA MET A 120 6.71 -7.00 -1.31
C MET A 120 5.66 -8.01 -0.81
N LEU A 121 4.72 -8.43 -1.67
CA LEU A 121 3.71 -9.43 -1.32
C LEU A 121 4.34 -10.79 -0.97
N ASP A 122 5.32 -11.23 -1.74
CA ASP A 122 6.02 -12.49 -1.52
C ASP A 122 6.69 -12.50 -0.15
N VAL A 123 7.43 -11.44 0.22
CA VAL A 123 8.05 -11.31 1.54
C VAL A 123 7.02 -11.21 2.67
N MET A 124 5.89 -10.57 2.41
CA MET A 124 4.83 -10.39 3.40
C MET A 124 3.98 -11.64 3.62
N THR A 125 3.91 -12.54 2.64
CA THR A 125 3.08 -13.75 2.66
C THR A 125 3.88 -15.04 2.85
N SER A 126 5.22 -14.98 2.79
CA SER A 126 6.14 -16.10 3.06
C SER A 126 6.34 -16.35 4.56
#